data_AF-A0A9E5N4Q1-F1
#
_entry.id   AF-A0A9E5N4Q1-F1
#
_cell.length_a   1.000
_cell.length_b   1.000
_cell.length_c   1.000
_cell.angle_alpha   90.00
_cell.angle_beta   90.00
_cell.angle_gamma   90.00
#
_symmetry.space_group_name_H-M   'P 1'
#
loop_
_entity.id
_entity.type
_entity.pdbx_description
1 polymer ?
#
loop_
_entity_poly.entity_id
_entity_poly.type
_entity_poly.pdbx_seq_one_letter_code
_entity_poly.pdbx_strand_id
1 'polypeptide(L)' 'HPFIITLDTGYHNLANFLAEIGQYERIFHIKNLGLTPILEEGDKLKGVAADFQLYTYTFREKEEEEKVESKK' A
#
# COMPACT_ATOMS: atom_id res chain seq x y z
N HIS A 1 3.55 10.10 4.08
CA HIS A 1 2.20 10.08 3.45
C HIS A 1 2.01 8.75 2.74
N PRO A 2 0.79 8.17 2.75
CA PRO A 2 0.51 6.93 2.01
C PRO A 2 0.57 7.17 0.51
N PHE A 3 0.96 6.14 -0.24
CA PHE A 3 0.82 6.10 -1.69
C PHE A 3 -0.51 5.41 -2.03
N ILE A 4 -1.32 6.04 -2.87
CA ILE A 4 -2.53 5.43 -3.42
C ILE A 4 -2.13 4.81 -4.76
N ILE A 5 -2.33 3.51 -4.91
CA ILE A 5 -1.98 2.76 -6.12
C ILE A 5 -3.26 2.23 -6.74
N THR A 6 -3.39 2.44 -8.06
CA THR A 6 -4.46 1.89 -8.89
C THR A 6 -3.81 1.29 -10.12
N LEU A 7 -4.16 0.05 -10.45
CA LEU A 7 -3.51 -0.69 -11.53
C LEU A 7 -4.48 -1.66 -12.20
N ASP A 8 -4.43 -1.71 -13.53
CA ASP A 8 -5.16 -2.68 -14.35
C ASP A 8 -4.16 -3.68 -14.91
N THR A 9 -4.28 -4.95 -14.55
CA THR A 9 -3.28 -5.97 -14.94
C THR A 9 -3.86 -7.39 -14.94
N GLY A 10 -3.04 -8.38 -15.28
CA GLY A 10 -3.40 -9.79 -15.11
C GLY A 10 -3.15 -10.26 -13.67
N TYR A 11 -3.94 -11.22 -13.17
CA TYR A 11 -3.80 -11.77 -11.82
C TYR A 11 -2.38 -12.20 -11.46
N HIS A 12 -1.69 -12.87 -12.40
CA HIS A 12 -0.30 -13.32 -12.19
C HIS A 12 0.67 -12.14 -12.01
N ASN A 13 0.53 -11.09 -12.81
CA ASN A 13 1.38 -9.91 -12.72
C ASN A 13 1.15 -9.12 -11.43
N LEU A 14 -0.11 -9.01 -10.98
CA LEU A 14 -0.42 -8.41 -9.67
C LEU A 14 0.24 -9.20 -8.54
N ALA A 15 0.15 -10.54 -8.57
CA ALA A 15 0.77 -11.38 -7.55
C ALA A 15 2.30 -11.19 -7.52
N ASN A 16 2.95 -11.16 -8.70
CA ASN A 16 4.39 -10.92 -8.81
C ASN A 16 4.78 -9.55 -8.25
N PHE A 17 4.04 -8.50 -8.62
CA PHE A 17 4.28 -7.14 -8.12
C PHE A 17 4.18 -7.06 -6.58
N LEU A 18 3.15 -7.67 -5.99
CA LEU A 18 2.99 -7.70 -4.54
C LEU A 18 4.10 -8.53 -3.85
N ALA A 19 4.52 -9.62 -4.47
CA ALA A 19 5.61 -10.45 -3.97
C ALA A 19 6.95 -9.71 -4.01
N GLU A 20 7.26 -9.01 -5.11
CA GLU A 20 8.46 -8.19 -5.25
C GLU A 20 8.51 -7.07 -4.20
N ILE A 21 7.38 -6.40 -3.93
CA ILE A 21 7.31 -5.40 -2.86
C ILE A 21 7.63 -6.00 -1.50
N GLY A 22 7.13 -7.22 -1.23
CA GLY A 22 7.39 -7.94 0.02
C GLY A 22 8.85 -8.35 0.24
N GLN A 23 9.68 -8.34 -0.82
CA GLN A 23 11.09 -8.71 -0.73
C GLN A 23 12.03 -7.55 -0.37
N TYR A 24 11.56 -6.31 -0.41
CA TYR A 24 12.39 -5.17 -0.02
C TYR A 24 12.71 -5.18 1.48
N GLU A 25 13.93 -4.77 1.83
CA GLU A 25 14.38 -4.56 3.23
C GLU A 25 13.80 -3.28 3.84
N ARG A 26 12.49 -3.08 3.71
CA ARG A 26 11.76 -1.93 4.25
C ARG A 26 10.36 -2.37 4.67
N ILE A 27 9.86 -1.76 5.74
CA ILE A 27 8.49 -1.99 6.19
C ILE A 27 7.52 -1.34 5.19
N PHE A 28 6.78 -2.20 4.50
CA PHE A 28 5.65 -1.86 3.67
C PHE A 28 4.38 -2.45 4.26
N HIS A 29 3.33 -1.64 4.32
CA HIS A 29 2.02 -2.07 4.79
C HIS A 29 0.97 -1.69 3.75
N ILE A 30 0.33 -2.71 3.19
CA ILE A 30 -0.77 -2.56 2.24
C ILE A 30 -2.10 -2.55 3.00
N LYS A 31 -2.93 -1.55 2.74
CA LYS A 31 -4.29 -1.44 3.30
C LYS A 31 -5.33 -1.28 2.20
N ASN A 32 -6.54 -1.73 2.50
CA ASN A 32 -7.73 -1.56 1.66
C ASN A 32 -7.52 -2.07 0.23
N LEU A 33 -7.02 -3.30 0.08
CA LEU A 33 -6.86 -3.92 -1.24
C LEU A 33 -8.23 -4.27 -1.82
N GLY A 34 -8.67 -3.48 -2.79
CA GLY A 34 -9.78 -3.78 -3.68
C GLY A 34 -9.29 -4.55 -4.91
N LEU A 35 -10.07 -5.54 -5.34
CA LEU A 35 -9.86 -6.29 -6.57
C LEU A 35 -11.19 -6.35 -7.33
N THR A 36 -11.19 -5.81 -8.54
CA THR A 36 -12.37 -5.81 -9.42
C THR A 36 -12.02 -6.53 -10.72
N PRO A 37 -12.77 -7.56 -11.13
CA PRO A 37 -12.51 -8.25 -12.40
C PRO A 37 -12.74 -7.29 -13.57
N ILE A 38 -11.82 -7.31 -14.54
CA ILE A 38 -11.99 -6.65 -15.84
C ILE A 38 -12.46 -7.71 -16.81
N LEU A 39 -13.69 -7.57 -17.30
CA LEU A 39 -14.29 -8.50 -18.25
C LEU A 39 -14.14 -7.95 -19.68
N GLU A 40 -14.01 -8.86 -20.64
CA GLU A 40 -14.12 -8.58 -22.07
C GLU A 40 -15.40 -9.19 -22.64
N GLU A 41 -15.74 -8.86 -23.90
CA GLU A 41 -16.99 -9.28 -24.52
C GLU A 41 -17.19 -10.81 -24.40
N GLY A 42 -18.35 -11.21 -23.88
CA GLY A 42 -18.67 -12.61 -23.59
C GLY A 42 -18.24 -13.09 -22.20
N ASP A 43 -18.17 -12.20 -21.21
CA ASP A 43 -17.88 -12.49 -19.78
C ASP A 43 -16.57 -13.24 -19.53
N LYS A 44 -15.61 -13.10 -20.46
CA LYS A 44 -14.27 -13.65 -20.27
C LYS A 44 -13.47 -12.72 -19.37
N LEU A 45 -12.71 -13.30 -18.45
CA LEU A 45 -11.83 -12.56 -17.57
C LEU A 45 -10.60 -12.09 -18.33
N LYS A 46 -10.54 -10.79 -18.63
CA LYS A 46 -9.39 -10.14 -19.26
C LYS A 46 -8.29 -9.81 -18.26
N GLY A 47 -8.67 -9.45 -17.03
CA GLY A 47 -7.73 -9.03 -16.00
C GLY A 47 -8.39 -8.66 -14.69
N VAL A 48 -7.66 -7.93 -13.86
CA VAL A 48 -8.09 -7.40 -12.57
C VAL A 48 -7.63 -5.96 -12.43
N ALA A 49 -8.54 -5.08 -12.04
CA ALA A 49 -8.25 -3.77 -11.52
C ALA A 49 -8.00 -3.91 -10.01
N ALA A 50 -6.85 -3.43 -9.53
CA ALA A 50 -6.55 -3.40 -8.11
C ALA A 50 -6.34 -1.97 -7.64
N ASP A 51 -6.86 -1.67 -6.46
CA ASP A 51 -6.69 -0.40 -5.77
C ASP A 51 -6.28 -0.65 -4.32
N PHE A 52 -5.27 0.04 -3.84
CA PHE A 52 -4.83 -0.09 -2.44
C PHE A 52 -4.00 1.11 -1.98
N GLN A 53 -3.83 1.21 -0.66
CA GLN A 53 -2.95 2.17 -0.02
C GLN A 53 -1.67 1.49 0.44
N LEU A 54 -0.52 2.02 0.03
CA LEU A 54 0.79 1.58 0.47
C LEU A 54 1.36 2.56 1.50
N TYR A 55 1.62 2.06 2.70
CA TYR A 55 2.25 2.79 3.78
C TYR A 55 3.70 2.34 3.92
N THR A 56 4.59 3.30 4.17
CA THR A 56 5.94 3.04 4.67
C THR A 56 6.20 3.92 5.87
N TYR A 57 7.05 3.45 6.76
CA TYR A 57 7.29 4.08 8.05
C TYR A 57 8.73 4.55 8.12
N THR A 58 8.91 5.78 8.55
CA THR A 58 10.20 6.33 8.93
C THR A 58 10.20 6.55 10.43
N PHE A 59 11.34 6.32 11.08
CA PHE A 59 11.50 6.68 12.47
C PHE A 59 11.24 8.18 12.63
N ARG A 60 10.41 8.53 13.62
CA ARG A 60 10.23 9.90 14.07
C ARG A 60 10.78 9.95 15.48
N GLU A 61 11.93 10.59 15.65
CA GLU A 61 12.48 10.88 16.97
C GLU A 61 11.46 11.76 17.70
N LYS A 62 11.02 11.33 18.89
CA LYS A 62 10.23 12.19 19.75
C LYS A 62 11.16 13.31 20.20
N GLU A 63 10.93 14.53 19.74
CA GLU A 63 11.43 15.69 20.47
C GLU A 63 10.93 15.56 21.91
N GLU A 64 11.86 15.65 22.86
CA GLU A 64 11.57 15.64 24.29
C GLU A 64 10.44 16.64 24.57
N GLU A 65 9.27 16.13 24.97
CA GLU A 65 8.19 16.96 25.50
C GLU A 65 8.71 17.64 26.79
N GLU A 66 9.19 18.87 26.61
CA GLU A 66 9.25 20.00 27.54
C GLU A 66 9.04 19.65 29.03
N LYS A 67 10.13 19.26 29.71
CA LYS A 67 10.28 19.51 31.15
C LYS A 67 10.75 20.94 31.38
N VAL A 68 9.84 21.91 31.55
CA VAL A 68 10.04 23.01 32.52
C VAL A 68 8.68 23.45 33.08
N GLU A 69 8.31 22.84 34.21
CA GLU A 69 7.95 23.56 35.44
C GLU A 69 7.35 24.98 35.26
N SER A 70 6.06 25.08 34.93
CA SER A 70 5.26 26.23 35.38
C SER A 70 4.88 26.02 36.85
N LYS A 71 5.88 26.05 37.74
CA LYS A 71 5.69 26.55 39.09
C LYS A 71 6.04 28.03 39.07
N LYS A 72 5.02 28.88 39.11
CA LYS A 72 5.04 30.13 39.83
C LYS A 72 3.63 30.54 40.19
#